data_AF-B1XUB2-F1
#
_entry.id   AF-B1XUB2-F1
#
_cell.length_a   1.000
_cell.length_b   1.000
_cell.length_c   1.000
_cell.angle_alpha   90.00
_cell.angle_beta   90.00
_cell.angle_gamma   90.00
#
_symmetry.space_group_name_H-M   'P 1'
#
loop_
_entity.id
_entity.type
_entity.pdbx_description
1 polymer ?
#
loop_
_entity_poly.entity_id
_entity_poly.type
_entity_poly.pdbx_seq_one_letter_code
_entity_poly.pdbx_strand_id
1 'polypeptide(L)' 'MIGPGSAKLGLIKHAHHHDPKVAEKIVGVETVDHPSDKEILAYARKFFYKVDKCYEY' A
#
# COMPACT_ATOMS: atom_id res chain seq x y z
N MET A 1 0.68 0.53 -1.10
CA MET A 1 0.99 1.22 -2.38
C MET A 1 1.21 0.16 -3.45
N ILE A 2 0.59 0.32 -4.62
CA ILE A 2 0.74 -0.62 -5.74
C ILE A 2 0.98 0.15 -7.04
N GLY A 3 1.69 -0.45 -7.99
CA GLY A 3 1.86 0.11 -9.33
C GLY A 3 3.04 -0.49 -10.10
N PRO A 4 3.04 -0.34 -11.44
CA PRO A 4 4.11 -0.82 -12.30
C PRO A 4 5.36 0.06 -12.20
N GLY A 5 6.52 -0.53 -12.50
CA GLY A 5 7.79 0.18 -12.57
C GLY A 5 8.27 0.79 -11.24
N SER A 6 9.09 1.84 -11.34
CA SER A 6 9.85 2.44 -10.24
C SER A 6 9.18 3.63 -9.57
N ALA A 7 8.08 4.18 -10.11
CA ALA A 7 7.45 5.40 -9.60
C ALA A 7 7.10 5.33 -8.09
N LYS A 8 6.63 4.17 -7.62
CA LYS A 8 6.35 3.94 -6.20
C LYS A 8 7.59 4.08 -5.30
N LEU A 9 8.78 3.73 -5.81
CA LEU A 9 10.03 3.85 -5.06
C LEU A 9 10.39 5.32 -4.88
N GLY A 10 10.18 6.13 -5.92
CA GLY A 10 10.34 7.58 -5.84
C GLY A 10 9.39 8.19 -4.80
N LEU A 11 8.13 7.77 -4.80
CA LEU A 11 7.13 8.24 -3.85
C LEU A 11 7.46 7.83 -2.40
N ILE A 12 7.89 6.58 -2.16
CA ILE A 12 8.33 6.12 -0.83
C ILE A 12 9.55 6.90 -0.37
N LYS A 13 10.55 7.07 -1.23
CA LYS A 13 11.74 7.86 -0.90
C LYS A 13 11.36 9.30 -0.55
N HIS A 14 10.49 9.93 -1.33
CA HIS A 14 10.00 11.28 -1.05
C HIS A 14 9.27 11.35 0.30
N ALA A 15 8.35 10.41 0.57
CA ALA A 15 7.64 10.35 1.85
C ALA A 15 8.60 10.17 3.04
N HIS A 16 9.63 9.33 2.92
CA HIS A 16 10.63 9.20 3.99
C HIS A 16 11.43 10.49 4.26
N HIS A 17 11.70 11.30 3.24
CA HIS A 17 12.51 12.51 3.38
C HIS A 17 11.70 13.73 3.80
N HIS A 18 10.47 13.86 3.30
CA HIS A 18 9.66 15.06 3.47
C HIS A 18 8.47 14.86 4.42
N ASP A 19 7.93 13.64 4.50
CA ASP A 19 6.68 13.34 5.21
C ASP A 19 6.79 12.06 6.05
N PRO A 20 7.68 12.02 7.08
CA PRO A 20 7.93 10.81 7.86
C PRO A 20 6.66 10.23 8.50
N LYS A 21 5.71 11.09 8.92
CA LYS A 21 4.39 10.68 9.43
C LYS A 21 3.55 9.94 8.40
N VAL A 22 3.66 10.30 7.11
CA VAL A 22 2.98 9.59 6.02
C VAL A 22 3.70 8.28 5.73
N ALA A 23 5.03 8.29 5.75
CA ALA A 23 5.83 7.07 5.54
C ALA A 23 5.49 5.98 6.58
N GLU A 24 5.28 6.36 7.84
CA GLU A 24 4.84 5.45 8.92
C GLU A 24 3.48 4.77 8.64
N LYS A 25 2.63 5.36 7.79
CA LYS A 25 1.31 4.79 7.43
C LYS A 25 1.37 3.86 6.22
N ILE A 26 2.53 3.75 5.54
CA ILE A 26 2.70 2.84 4.41
C ILE A 26 2.88 1.42 4.95
N VAL A 27 1.82 0.62 4.89
CA VAL A 27 1.79 -0.75 5.43
C VAL A 27 2.25 -1.83 4.44
N GLY A 28 2.48 -1.48 3.18
CA GLY A 28 2.84 -2.43 2.14
C GLY A 28 3.12 -1.77 0.79
N VAL A 29 4.03 -2.38 0.02
CA VAL A 29 4.48 -1.90 -1.28
C VAL A 29 4.59 -3.09 -2.22
N GLU A 30 3.81 -3.09 -3.30
CA GLU A 30 3.77 -4.20 -4.25
C GLU A 30 4.02 -3.75 -5.69
N THR A 31 4.63 -4.63 -6.47
CA THR A 31 4.71 -4.49 -7.94
C THR A 31 3.56 -5.22 -8.56
N VAL A 32 2.68 -4.46 -9.19
CA VAL A 32 1.50 -4.99 -9.87
C VAL A 32 1.37 -4.27 -11.19
N ASP A 33 1.27 -5.02 -12.27
CA ASP A 33 1.04 -4.49 -13.61
C ASP A 33 -0.43 -4.66 -13.98
N HIS A 34 -1.09 -3.56 -14.34
CA HIS A 34 -2.50 -3.49 -14.75
C HIS A 34 -3.47 -4.38 -13.92
N PRO A 35 -3.54 -4.22 -12.59
CA PRO A 35 -4.47 -5.00 -11.79
C PRO A 35 -5.92 -4.62 -12.09
N SER A 36 -6.79 -5.62 -12.07
CA SER A 36 -8.23 -5.42 -11.92
C SER A 36 -8.59 -4.96 -10.50
N ASP A 37 -9.77 -4.35 -10.34
CA ASP A 37 -10.27 -3.90 -9.04
C ASP A 37 -10.32 -5.03 -8.00
N LYS A 38 -10.66 -6.25 -8.43
CA LYS A 38 -10.69 -7.43 -7.55
C LYS A 38 -9.29 -7.79 -7.02
N GLU A 39 -8.27 -7.64 -7.86
CA GLU A 39 -6.89 -7.87 -7.47
C GLU A 39 -6.41 -6.78 -6.51
N ILE A 40 -6.73 -5.51 -6.77
CA ILE A 40 -6.44 -4.40 -5.85
C ILE A 40 -7.02 -4.70 -4.45
N LEU A 41 -8.28 -5.13 -4.40
CA LEU A 41 -8.95 -5.48 -3.15
C LEU A 41 -8.29 -6.68 -2.46
N ALA A 42 -7.87 -7.70 -3.22
CA ALA A 42 -7.14 -8.84 -2.67
C ALA A 42 -5.77 -8.45 -2.08
N TYR A 43 -5.04 -7.55 -2.73
CA TYR A 43 -3.80 -7.00 -2.20
C TYR A 43 -4.03 -6.19 -0.93
N ALA A 44 -5.04 -5.31 -0.91
CA ALA A 44 -5.38 -4.54 0.28
C ALA A 44 -5.68 -5.45 1.47
N ARG A 45 -6.49 -6.51 1.28
CA ARG A 45 -6.77 -7.47 2.35
C ARG A 45 -5.52 -8.08 2.95
N LYS A 46 -4.47 -8.42 2.18
CA LYS A 46 -3.24 -9.00 2.77
C LYS A 46 -2.61 -8.11 3.86
N PHE A 47 -2.68 -6.80 3.68
CA PHE A 47 -2.10 -5.83 4.63
C PHE A 47 -3.09 -5.38 5.70
N PHE A 48 -4.37 -5.29 5.36
CA PHE A 48 -5.42 -4.77 6.24
C PHE A 48 -6.25 -5.86 6.93
N TYR A 49 -6.03 -7.15 6.69
CA TYR A 49 -6.81 -8.24 7.28
C TYR A 49 -6.89 -8.19 8.82
N LYS A 50 -5.81 -7.73 9.48
CA LYS A 50 -5.80 -7.50 10.94
C LYS A 50 -6.63 -6.28 11.35
N VAL A 51 -6.67 -5.23 10.52
CA VAL A 51 -7.47 -4.01 10.74
C VAL A 51 -8.96 -4.32 10.51
N ASP A 52 -9.29 -5.03 9.43
CA ASP A 52 -10.67 -5.41 9.07
C ASP A 52 -11.34 -6.25 10.17
N LYS A 53 -10.62 -7.22 10.77
CA LYS A 53 -11.13 -8.03 11.88
C LYS A 53 -11.40 -7.27 13.18
N CYS A 54 -10.85 -6.08 13.35
CA CYS A 54 -11.06 -5.28 14.55
C CYS A 54 -12.36 -4.44 14.51
N TYR A 55 -13.01 -4.32 13.34
CA TYR A 55 -14.24 -3.54 13.16
C TYR A 55 -15.53 -4.39 13.09
N GLU A 56 -15.46 -5.71 13.29
CA GLU A 56 -16.64 -6.61 13.31
C GLU A 56 -17.18 -6.93 14.72
N TYR A 57 -17.17 -5.99 15.66
CA TYR A 57 -17.83 -6.14 16.97
C TYR A 57 -18.76 -4.98 17.31
#